data_AF-A0A2P6RCX9-F1
#
_entry.id   AF-A0A2P6RCX9-F1
#
_cell.length_a   1.000
_cell.length_b   1.000
_cell.length_c   1.000
_cell.angle_alpha   90.00
_cell.angle_beta   90.00
_cell.angle_gamma   90.00
#
_symmetry.space_group_name_H-M   'P 1'
#
loop_
_entity.id
_entity.type
_entity.pdbx_description
1 polymer ?
#
loop_
_entity_poly.entity_id
_entity_poly.type
_entity_poly.pdbx_seq_one_letter_code
_entity_poly.pdbx_strand_id
1 'polypeptide(L)' 'MIESGGIVGFDRVFVLGKSSGGTTAQLAVSLGGGSVKLAPLRVRGYVLMAPFFGGVEWTKSERKRREQLMTLDVVER' A
#
# COMPACT_ATOMS: atom_id res chain seq x y z
N MET A 1 6.48 -4.89 20.84
CA MET A 1 7.54 -3.93 20.47
C MET A 1 8.66 -4.74 19.85
N ILE A 2 8.95 -4.56 18.56
CA ILE A 2 10.13 -5.18 17.94
C ILE A 2 11.17 -4.07 17.86
N GLU A 3 12.08 -4.05 18.84
CA GLU A 3 13.36 -3.38 18.66
C GLU A 3 14.23 -4.30 17.78
N SER A 4 14.46 -3.90 16.54
CA SER A 4 15.50 -4.51 15.72
C SER A 4 16.65 -3.52 15.59
N GLY A 5 17.69 -3.71 16.40
CA GLY A 5 18.98 -3.03 16.27
C GLY A 5 19.78 -3.50 15.04
N GLY A 6 19.14 -3.58 13.88
CA GLY A 6 19.76 -3.92 12.61
C GLY A 6 20.18 -2.66 11.85
N ILE A 7 21.35 -2.71 11.21
CA ILE A 7 21.79 -1.65 10.29
C ILE A 7 20.76 -1.56 9.15
N VAL A 8 20.03 -0.45 9.07
CA VAL A 8 18.99 -0.24 8.05
C VAL A 8 19.66 0.05 6.71
N GLY A 9 19.48 -0.85 5.74
CA GLY A 9 19.99 -0.68 4.38
C GLY A 9 19.14 0.30 3.57
N PHE A 10 19.63 1.53 3.41
CA PHE A 10 18.94 2.56 2.61
C PHE A 10 18.96 2.28 1.10
N ASP A 11 19.80 1.37 0.60
CA ASP A 11 19.86 0.98 -0.81
C ASP A 11 18.80 -0.06 -1.23
N ARG A 12 18.07 -0.63 -0.25
CA ARG A 12 17.06 -1.70 -0.42
C ARG A 12 15.78 -1.40 0.35
N VAL A 13 15.12 -0.30 0.01
CA VAL A 13 13.85 0.08 0.65
C VAL A 13 12.65 -0.41 -0.17
N PHE A 14 11.64 -0.91 0.51
CA PHE A 14 10.34 -1.26 -0.08
C PHE A 14 9.24 -0.45 0.60
N VAL A 15 8.28 0.05 -0.20
CA VAL A 15 7.12 0.76 0.33
C VAL A 15 5.93 -0.18 0.38
N LEU A 16 5.39 -0.40 1.58
CA LEU A 16 4.19 -1.20 1.81
C LEU A 16 2.96 -0.31 1.89
N GLY A 17 1.89 -0.68 1.19
CA GLY A 17 0.60 -0.02 1.31
C GLY A 17 -0.54 -1.03 1.40
N LYS A 18 -1.51 -0.77 2.28
CA LYS A 18 -2.71 -1.60 2.49
C LYS A 18 -3.97 -0.82 2.15
N SER A 19 -4.91 -1.39 1.39
CA SER A 19 -6.16 -0.71 1.02
C SER A 19 -5.88 0.64 0.34
N SER A 20 -6.45 1.74 0.82
CA SER A 20 -6.15 3.11 0.35
C SER A 20 -4.65 3.45 0.44
N GLY A 21 -3.93 2.88 1.42
CA GLY A 21 -2.49 3.05 1.54
C GLY A 21 -1.70 2.43 0.36
N GLY A 22 -2.27 1.42 -0.33
CA GLY A 22 -1.68 0.88 -1.56
C GLY A 22 -1.71 1.90 -2.70
N THR A 23 -2.79 2.67 -2.80
CA THR A 23 -2.93 3.78 -3.75
C THR A 23 -1.90 4.87 -3.47
N THR A 24 -1.75 5.25 -2.20
CA THR A 24 -0.73 6.23 -1.77
C THR A 24 0.69 5.72 -2.03
N ALA A 25 0.97 4.45 -1.74
CA ALA A 25 2.27 3.84 -2.04
C ALA A 25 2.59 3.89 -3.54
N GLN A 26 1.59 3.66 -4.40
CA GLN A 26 1.78 3.78 -5.85
C GLN A 26 2.01 5.24 -6.30
N LEU A 27 1.34 6.23 -5.71
CA LEU A 27 1.60 7.64 -6.02
C LEU A 27 3.04 8.06 -5.68
N ALA A 28 3.66 7.42 -4.69
CA ALA A 28 5.07 7.64 -4.37
C ALA A 28 6.04 7.15 -5.47
N VAL A 29 5.60 6.27 -6.40
CA VAL A 29 6.34 5.92 -7.63
C VAL A 29 6.57 7.16 -8.49
N SER A 30 5.54 8.00 -8.63
CA SER A 30 5.60 9.22 -9.44
C SER A 30 6.59 10.25 -8.87
N LEU A 31 6.81 10.24 -7.55
CA LEU A 31 7.83 11.07 -6.89
C LEU A 31 9.27 10.57 -7.16
N GLY A 32 9.44 9.26 -7.41
CA GLY A 32 10.71 8.66 -7.79
C GLY A 32 11.15 8.96 -9.23
N GLY A 33 10.23 9.47 -10.08
CA GLY A 33 10.47 9.79 -11.49
C GLY A 33 11.28 11.05 -11.76
N GLY A 34 11.75 11.77 -10.74
CA GLY A 34 12.73 12.86 -10.90
C GLY A 34 12.47 14.14 -10.11
N SER A 35 11.38 14.26 -9.33
CA SER A 35 11.06 15.49 -8.62
C SER A 35 11.73 15.64 -7.24
N VAL A 36 12.16 14.54 -6.60
CA VAL A 36 12.85 14.56 -5.30
C VAL A 36 14.09 13.66 -5.31
N LYS A 37 15.26 14.23 -4.98
CA LYS A 37 16.46 13.42 -4.69
C LYS A 37 16.28 12.72 -3.36
N LEU A 38 16.03 11.41 -3.40
CA LEU A 38 15.85 10.56 -2.21
C LEU A 38 17.17 10.02 -1.64
N ALA A 39 18.34 10.36 -2.22
CA ALA A 39 19.63 9.85 -1.75
C ALA A 39 19.84 10.10 -0.23
N PRO A 40 20.33 9.10 0.52
CA PRO A 40 20.85 7.80 0.08
C PRO A 40 19.78 6.71 -0.16
N LEU A 41 18.50 7.01 0.08
CA LEU A 41 17.39 6.06 -0.01
C LEU A 41 17.09 5.67 -1.47
N ARG A 42 17.08 4.36 -1.72
CA ARG A 42 16.72 3.75 -3.00
C ARG A 42 15.53 2.83 -2.80
N VAL A 43 14.37 3.26 -3.28
CA VAL A 43 13.18 2.41 -3.35
C VAL A 43 13.41 1.37 -4.44
N ARG A 44 13.37 0.09 -4.07
CA ARG A 44 13.53 -1.06 -4.98
C ARG A 44 12.22 -1.66 -5.44
N GLY A 45 11.12 -1.36 -4.75
CA GLY A 45 9.80 -1.86 -5.10
C GLY A 45 8.72 -1.46 -4.11
N TYR A 46 7.51 -1.88 -4.43
CA TYR A 46 6.29 -1.60 -3.69
C TYR A 46 5.56 -2.90 -3.43
N VAL A 47 5.03 -3.06 -2.23
CA VAL A 47 4.18 -4.19 -1.86
C VAL A 47 2.77 -3.64 -1.62
N LEU A 48 1.84 -4.03 -2.48
CA LEU A 48 0.46 -3.53 -2.46
C LEU A 48 -0.47 -4.62 -1.92
N MET A 49 -0.94 -4.45 -0.68
CA MET A 49 -1.85 -5.39 -0.03
C MET A 49 -3.29 -4.93 -0.18
N ALA A 50 -4.07 -5.69 -0.95
CA ALA A 50 -5.46 -5.37 -1.27
C ALA A 50 -5.67 -3.88 -1.61
N PRO A 51 -4.89 -3.33 -2.58
CA PRO A 51 -4.90 -1.90 -2.84
C PRO A 51 -6.27 -1.45 -3.35
N PHE A 52 -6.65 -0.22 -2.99
CA PHE A 52 -7.91 0.35 -3.44
C PHE A 52 -7.73 1.05 -4.79
N PHE A 53 -7.99 0.30 -5.87
CA PHE A 53 -8.08 0.83 -7.22
C PHE A 53 -9.50 0.65 -7.75
N GLY A 54 -9.96 1.60 -8.55
CA GLY A 54 -11.28 1.57 -9.17
C GLY A 54 -11.27 2.27 -10.52
N GLY A 55 -12.42 2.27 -11.17
CA GLY A 55 -12.66 2.95 -12.44
C GLY A 55 -14.13 3.32 -12.59
N VAL A 56 -14.48 3.96 -13.70
CA VAL A 56 -15.88 4.30 -14.00
C VAL A 56 -16.71 3.02 -14.20
N GLU A 57 -16.13 2.05 -14.90
CA GLU A 57 -16.76 0.76 -15.15
C GLU A 57 -16.50 -0.23 -14.02
N TRP A 58 -17.57 -0.88 -13.57
CA TRP A 58 -17.49 -1.85 -12.49
C TRP A 58 -16.76 -3.12 -12.97
N THR A 59 -15.83 -3.59 -12.16
CA THR A 59 -15.20 -4.90 -12.33
C THR A 59 -16.14 -6.03 -11.91
N LYS A 60 -15.82 -7.27 -12.31
CA LYS A 60 -16.59 -8.45 -11.87
C LYS A 60 -16.55 -8.64 -10.35
N SER A 61 -15.45 -8.29 -9.70
CA SER A 61 -15.30 -8.35 -8.24
C SER A 61 -16.14 -7.31 -7.52
N GLU A 62 -16.26 -6.09 -8.06
CA GLU A 62 -17.06 -5.02 -7.45
C GLU A 62 -18.57 -5.24 -7.58
N ARG A 63 -19.03 -5.95 -8.63
CA ARG A 63 -20.45 -6.29 -8.80
C ARG A 63 -20.95 -7.33 -7.79
N LYS A 64 -20.06 -8.10 -7.17
CA LYS A 64 -20.46 -9.05 -6.12
C LYS A 64 -20.86 -8.26 -4.88
N ARG A 65 -21.90 -8.72 -4.15
CA ARG A 65 -22.26 -8.16 -2.84
C ARG A 65 -21.00 -8.09 -1.99
N ARG A 66 -20.72 -6.92 -1.41
CA ARG A 66 -19.57 -6.69 -0.52
C ARG A 66 -19.50 -7.86 0.45
N GLU A 67 -18.33 -8.52 0.55
CA GLU A 67 -18.05 -9.34 1.73
C GLU A 67 -18.48 -8.53 2.95
N GLN A 68 -19.19 -9.17 3.89
CA GLN A 68 -19.81 -8.48 5.02
C GLN A 68 -18.83 -7.41 5.51
N LEU A 69 -19.20 -6.15 5.33
CA LEU A 69 -18.41 -5.06 5.84
C LEU A 69 -18.20 -5.40 7.30
N MET A 70 -16.96 -5.45 7.79
CA MET A 70 -16.69 -5.65 9.20
C MET A 70 -17.24 -4.44 9.96
N THR A 71 -18.55 -4.42 10.17
CA THR A 71 -19.24 -3.58 11.13
C THR A 71 -18.96 -4.14 12.51
N LEU A 72 -19.02 -3.27 13.52
CA LEU A 72 -18.82 -3.67 14.91
C LEU A 72 -19.68 -4.89 15.28
N ASP A 73 -20.92 -4.91 14.77
CA ASP A 73 -21.89 -6.01 14.95
C ASP A 73 -21.40 -7.39 14.45
N VAL A 74 -20.42 -7.43 13.54
CA VAL A 74 -19.83 -8.68 13.00
C VAL A 74 -18.63 -9.13 13.83
N VAL A 75 -17.95 -8.22 14.52
CA VAL A 75 -16.76 -8.50 15.35
C VAL A 75 -17.15 -8.90 16.78
N GLU A 76 -18.32 -8.46 17.25
CA GLU A 76 -18.83 -8.71 18.60
C GLU A 76 -19.68 -9.99 18.74
N ARG A 77 -19.74 -10.85 17.72
CA ARG A 77 -20.32 -12.20 17.79
C ARG A 77 -19.27 -13.25 18.10
#